data_AF-A0A099PBF4-F1
#
_entry.id   AF-A0A099PBF4-F1
#
_cell.length_a   1.000
_cell.length_b   1.000
_cell.length_c   1.000
_cell.angle_alpha   90.00
_cell.angle_beta   90.00
_cell.angle_gamma   90.00
#
_symmetry.space_group_name_H-M   'P 1'
#
loop_
_entity.id
_entity.type
_entity.pdbx_description
1 polymer ?
#
loop_
_entity_poly.entity_id
_entity_poly.type
_entity_poly.pdbx_seq_one_letter_code
_entity_poly.pdbx_strand_id
1 'polypeptide(L)' 'MNESKQKIALFIDADNAPANKFEDVLSEVAKYGVVTIRKAYGNWKAPSLKPWEDLLPDCAKSPIV' A
#
# COMPACT_ATOMS: atom_id res chain seq x y z
N MET A 1 27.73 2.59 13.11
CA MET A 1 27.09 3.28 11.96
C MET A 1 25.59 3.05 12.09
N ASN A 2 24.85 4.06 12.55
CA ASN A 2 23.39 3.98 12.53
C ASN A 2 22.98 4.34 11.10
N GLU A 3 22.87 3.32 10.26
CA GLU A 3 22.26 3.47 8.94
C GLU A 3 20.81 3.85 9.21
N SER A 4 20.51 5.15 9.16
CA SER A 4 19.18 5.71 9.34
C SER A 4 18.32 5.22 8.19
N LYS A 5 17.86 3.96 8.26
CA LYS A 5 16.92 3.35 7.33
C LYS A 5 15.80 4.37 7.10
N GLN A 6 15.74 4.91 5.88
CA GLN A 6 14.75 5.93 5.57
C GLN A 6 13.38 5.31 5.78
N LYS A 7 12.60 5.90 6.69
CA LYS A 7 11.24 5.46 6.96
C LYS A 7 10.37 6.03 5.85
N ILE A 8 9.87 5.16 4.99
CA ILE A 8 9.03 5.57 3.87
C ILE A 8 7.58 5.32 4.28
N ALA A 9 6.75 6.35 4.16
CA ALA A 9 5.31 6.25 4.29
C ALA A 9 4.71 6.08 2.89
N LEU A 10 3.99 4.99 2.67
CA LEU A 10 3.37 4.62 1.40
C LEU A 10 1.85 4.79 1.53
N PHE A 11 1.30 5.70 0.74
CA PHE A 11 -0.14 5.91 0.61
C PHE A 11 -0.54 5.53 -0.82
N ILE A 12 -1.54 4.66 -0.92
CA ILE A 12 -1.98 4.06 -2.19
C ILE A 12 -3.40 4.53 -2.44
N ASP A 13 -3.65 5.01 -3.64
CA ASP A 13 -5.00 5.20 -4.14
C ASP A 13 -5.41 3.90 -4.86
N ALA A 14 -6.13 3.02 -4.17
CA ALA A 14 -6.51 1.70 -4.66
C ALA A 14 -7.67 1.73 -5.65
N ASP A 15 -8.35 2.89 -5.79
CA ASP A 15 -9.34 3.12 -6.84
C ASP A 15 -8.67 3.33 -8.21
N ASN A 16 -7.55 4.07 -8.21
CA ASN A 16 -6.81 4.43 -9.43
C ASN A 16 -5.57 3.56 -9.69
N ALA A 17 -5.11 2.77 -8.71
CA ALA A 17 -3.98 1.85 -8.85
C ALA A 17 -4.45 0.38 -8.85
N PRO A 18 -4.02 -0.45 -9.82
CA PRO A 18 -4.30 -1.88 -9.79
C PRO A 18 -3.40 -2.61 -8.78
N ALA A 19 -3.98 -3.51 -7.98
CA ALA A 19 -3.27 -4.34 -7.00
C ALA A 19 -2.11 -5.15 -7.59
N ASN A 20 -2.19 -5.51 -8.87
CA ASN A 20 -1.21 -6.35 -9.54
C ASN A 20 0.20 -5.72 -9.62
N LYS A 21 0.32 -4.39 -9.51
CA LYS A 21 1.62 -3.69 -9.49
C LYS A 21 2.10 -3.31 -8.09
N PHE A 22 1.30 -3.60 -7.06
CA PHE A 22 1.62 -3.21 -5.71
C PHE A 22 2.87 -3.91 -5.18
N GLU A 23 3.02 -5.21 -5.45
CA GLU A 23 4.20 -5.97 -5.04
C GLU A 23 5.48 -5.45 -5.69
N ASP A 24 5.45 -5.10 -6.98
CA ASP A 24 6.58 -4.50 -7.69
C ASP A 24 7.01 -3.16 -7.05
N VAL A 25 6.04 -2.28 -6.79
CA VAL A 25 6.30 -0.99 -6.14
C VAL A 25 6.86 -1.21 -4.74
N LEU A 26 6.29 -2.14 -3.98
CA LEU A 26 6.76 -2.45 -2.64
C LEU A 26 8.21 -2.96 -2.65
N SER A 27 8.54 -3.85 -3.58
CA SER A 27 9.89 -4.41 -3.78
C SER A 27 10.89 -3.32 -4.15
N GLU A 28 10.50 -2.39 -5.01
CA GLU A 28 11.34 -1.25 -5.41
C GLU A 28 11.59 -0.32 -4.22
N VAL A 29 10.53 0.10 -3.52
CA VAL A 29 10.62 1.02 -2.36
C VAL A 29 11.40 0.39 -1.20
N ALA A 30 11.31 -0.94 -1.02
CA ALA A 30 12.07 -1.67 -0.01
C ALA A 30 13.59 -1.61 -0.21
N LYS A 31 14.07 -1.35 -1.44
CA LYS A 31 15.51 -1.12 -1.71
C LYS A 31 15.99 0.22 -1.17
N TYR A 32 15.12 1.22 -1.11
CA TYR A 32 15.45 2.57 -0.67
C TYR A 32 15.30 2.77 0.84
N GLY A 33 14.44 1.98 1.49
CA GLY A 33 14.20 2.13 2.92
C GLY A 33 13.16 1.19 3.50
N VAL A 34 12.76 1.45 4.74
CA VAL A 34 11.75 0.65 5.44
C VAL A 34 10.38 1.28 5.26
N VAL A 35 9.52 0.62 4.49
CA VAL A 35 8.11 0.99 4.35
C VAL A 35 7.40 0.74 5.67
N THR A 36 7.07 1.82 6.38
CA THR A 36 6.51 1.74 7.75
C THR A 36 4.99 1.88 7.76
N ILE A 37 4.43 2.64 6.82
CA ILE A 37 2.99 2.90 6.74
C ILE A 37 2.54 2.49 5.34
N ARG A 38 1.54 1.61 5.25
CA ARG A 38 0.86 1.23 4.01
C ARG A 38 -0.62 1.48 4.24
N LYS A 39 -1.13 2.60 3.73
CA LYS A 39 -2.57 2.87 3.74
C LYS A 39 -3.07 2.90 2.32
N ALA A 40 -4.10 2.12 2.05
CA ALA A 40 -4.82 2.21 0.80
C ALA A 40 -6.14 2.94 1.01
N TYR A 41 -6.43 3.87 0.11
CA TYR A 41 -7.67 4.62 0.03
C TYR A 41 -8.39 4.17 -1.23
N GLY A 42 -9.65 3.79 -1.08
CA GLY A 42 -10.48 3.44 -2.22
C GLY A 42 -11.88 3.08 -1.79
N ASN A 43 -12.74 2.89 -2.79
CA ASN A 43 -14.10 2.45 -2.56
C ASN A 43 -14.15 0.93 -2.35
N TRP A 44 -13.92 0.46 -1.12
CA TRP A 44 -13.93 -0.98 -0.78
C TRP A 44 -15.23 -1.72 -1.11
N LYS A 45 -16.31 -1.02 -1.53
CA LYS A 45 -17.52 -1.65 -2.06
C LYS A 45 -17.40 -2.06 -3.53
N ALA A 46 -16.40 -1.54 -4.25
CA ALA A 46 -16.20 -1.84 -5.66
C ALA A 46 -15.52 -3.21 -5.84
N PRO A 47 -15.99 -4.04 -6.78
CA PRO A 47 -15.39 -5.36 -7.03
C PRO A 47 -13.94 -5.28 -7.49
N SER A 48 -13.52 -4.13 -8.04
CA SER A 48 -12.14 -3.84 -8.44
C SER A 48 -11.15 -3.80 -7.27
N LEU A 49 -11.63 -3.58 -6.03
CA LEU A 49 -10.81 -3.56 -4.82
C LEU A 49 -10.74 -4.90 -4.09
N LYS A 50 -11.47 -5.94 -4.52
CA LYS A 50 -11.30 -7.31 -4.01
C LYS A 50 -9.84 -7.80 -3.97
N PRO A 51 -9.02 -7.62 -5.03
CA PRO A 51 -7.62 -8.03 -4.95
C PRO A 51 -6.82 -7.19 -3.95
N TRP A 52 -7.21 -5.93 -3.71
CA TRP A 52 -6.60 -5.12 -2.64
C TRP A 52 -7.02 -5.59 -1.25
N GLU A 53 -8.23 -6.10 -1.07
CA GLU A 53 -8.70 -6.67 0.21
C GLU A 53 -7.97 -7.95 0.61
N ASP A 54 -7.60 -8.78 -0.37
CA ASP A 54 -6.82 -10.01 -0.14
C ASP A 54 -5.35 -9.69 0.21
N LEU A 55 -4.81 -8.65 -0.42
CA LEU A 55 -3.40 -8.28 -0.34
C LEU A 55 -3.08 -7.37 0.86
N LEU A 56 -4.05 -6.60 1.34
CA LEU A 56 -3.89 -5.67 2.47
C LEU A 56 -4.60 -6.19 3.73
N PRO A 57 -3.91 -6.18 4.89
CA PRO A 57 -4.54 -6.51 6.17
C PRO A 57 -5.60 -5.47 6.53
N ASP A 58 -6.58 -5.86 7.36
CA ASP A 58 -7.76 -5.04 7.66
C ASP A 58 -7.42 -3.63 8.17
N CYS A 59 -6.37 -3.51 8.99
CA CYS A 59 -5.88 -2.25 9.53
C CYS A 59 -5.28 -1.26 8.49
N ALA A 60 -4.98 -1.72 7.28
CA ALA A 60 -4.43 -0.89 6.20
C ALA A 60 -5.52 -0.28 5.29
N LYS A 61 -6.77 -0.70 5.46
CA LYS A 61 -7.92 -0.28 4.64
C LYS A 61 -8.55 0.97 5.23
N SER A 62 -8.46 2.10 4.54
CA SER A 62 -9.16 3.32 4.93
C SER A 62 -10.37 3.52 4.01
N PRO A 63 -11.60 3.45 4.51
CA PRO A 63 -12.77 3.79 3.70
C PRO A 63 -12.74 5.30 3.41
N ILE A 64 -12.92 5.65 2.15
CA ILE A 64 -13.23 7.03 1.76
C ILE A 64 -14.76 7.12 1.82
N VAL A 65 -15.27 7.98 2.69
CA VAL A 65 -16.71 8.26 2.87
C VAL A 65 -17.18 9.36 1.95
#